data_AF-A0A6M1Z3X7-F1
#
_entry.id   AF-A0A6M1Z3X7-F1
#
_cell.length_a   1.000
_cell.length_b   1.000
_cell.length_c   1.000
_cell.angle_alpha   90.00
_cell.angle_beta   90.00
_cell.angle_gamma   90.00
#
_symmetry.space_group_name_H-M   'P 1'
#
loop_
_entity.id
_entity.type
_entity.pdbx_description
1 polymer ?
#
loop_
_entity_poly.entity_id
_entity_poly.type
_entity_poly.pdbx_seq_one_letter_code
_entity_poly.pdbx_strand_id
1 'polypeptide(L)'
;VVKITEKFLDEINSNKEVRPFLREYPFEPPRANVSISFWKNGKPDIADGSVVLAFQVKNQICYFCQEEGNPIHTLLAEEPYEEVLKIVMGGPKKGDSEQDPI
;
A
#
# COMPACT_ATOMS: atom_id res chain seq x y z
N VAL A 1 -3.76 0.87 0.19
CA VAL A 1 -2.61 1.55 0.80
C VAL A 1 -2.43 2.96 0.26
N VAL A 2 -2.27 3.14 -1.06
CA VAL A 2 -2.01 4.45 -1.70
C VAL A 2 -2.93 5.60 -1.23
N LYS A 3 -4.26 5.44 -1.25
CA LYS A 3 -5.18 6.50 -0.76
C LYS A 3 -4.92 6.94 0.68
N ILE A 4 -4.52 6.01 1.54
CA ILE A 4 -4.20 6.31 2.94
C ILE A 4 -2.83 6.99 3.02
N THR A 5 -1.87 6.58 2.20
CA THR A 5 -0.59 7.28 2.06
C THR A 5 -0.79 8.73 1.64
N GLU A 6 -1.52 9.00 0.56
CA GLU A 6 -1.78 10.37 0.09
C GLU A 6 -2.46 11.21 1.19
N LYS A 7 -3.49 10.66 1.84
CA LYS A 7 -4.13 11.34 2.97
C LYS A 7 -3.15 11.61 4.12
N PHE A 8 -2.29 10.66 4.47
CA PHE A 8 -1.30 10.84 5.51
C PHE A 8 -0.28 11.94 5.17
N LEU A 9 0.19 11.97 3.92
CA LEU A 9 1.10 13.01 3.42
C LEU A 9 0.45 14.39 3.49
N ASP A 10 -0.81 14.51 3.08
CA ASP A 10 -1.57 15.76 3.14
C ASP A 10 -1.70 16.28 4.58
N GLU A 11 -2.05 15.40 5.52
CA GLU A 11 -2.19 15.74 6.95
C GLU A 11 -0.84 16.18 7.55
N ILE A 12 0.25 15.47 7.26
CA ILE A 12 1.59 15.82 7.74
C ILE A 12 2.07 17.16 7.15
N ASN A 13 1.90 17.37 5.85
CA ASN A 13 2.39 18.57 5.17
C ASN A 13 1.57 19.82 5.52
N SER A 14 0.27 19.66 5.75
CA SER A 14 -0.62 20.76 6.15
C SER A 14 -0.45 21.14 7.63
N ASN A 15 -0.01 20.21 8.48
CA ASN A 15 0.23 20.46 9.90
C ASN A 15 1.54 21.24 10.11
N LYS A 16 1.43 22.50 10.58
CA LYS A 16 2.59 23.36 10.87
C LYS A 16 3.37 22.94 12.12
N GLU A 17 2.70 22.29 13.08
CA GLU A 17 3.27 21.93 14.37
C GLU A 17 4.26 20.76 14.27
N VAL A 18 4.06 19.87 13.29
CA VAL A 18 4.97 18.73 13.08
C VAL A 18 6.25 19.09 12.32
N ARG A 19 6.25 20.18 11.54
CA ARG A 19 7.37 20.55 10.64
C ARG A 19 8.74 20.64 11.32
N PRO A 20 8.88 21.22 12.53
CA PRO A 20 10.17 21.27 13.22
C PRO A 20 10.76 19.89 13.55
N PHE A 21 9.91 18.85 13.60
CA PHE A 21 10.30 17.47 13.90
C PHE A 21 10.53 16.63 12.64
N LEU A 22 10.21 17.16 11.45
CA LEU A 22 10.46 16.48 10.20
C LEU A 22 11.92 16.65 9.79
N ARG A 23 12.55 15.55 9.36
CA ARG A 23 13.91 15.59 8.80
C ARG A 23 13.99 16.42 7.51
N GLU A 24 12.91 16.42 6.73
CA GLU A 24 12.78 17.14 5.47
C GLU A 24 11.33 17.62 5.29
N TYR A 25 11.15 18.72 4.57
CA TYR A 25 9.85 19.29 4.26
C TYR A 25 9.88 19.86 2.83
N PRO A 26 8.87 19.57 1.97
CA PRO A 26 7.69 18.74 2.25
C PRO A 26 8.07 17.27 2.52
N PHE A 27 7.20 16.59 3.26
CA PHE A 27 7.30 15.16 3.51
C PHE A 27 6.80 14.41 2.28
N GLU A 28 7.67 13.60 1.67
CA GLU A 28 7.42 12.96 0.38
C GLU A 28 7.04 11.48 0.52
N PRO A 29 6.36 10.88 -0.48
CA PRO A 29 5.93 9.47 -0.44
C PRO A 29 7.02 8.48 -0.04
N PRO A 30 8.28 8.55 -0.54
CA PRO A 30 9.32 7.58 -0.16
C PRO A 30 9.67 7.57 1.33
N ARG A 31 9.28 8.60 2.09
CA ARG A 31 9.48 8.69 3.55
C ARG A 31 8.30 8.17 4.35
N ALA A 32 7.11 8.11 3.76
CA ALA A 32 5.94 7.55 4.43
C ALA A 32 6.06 6.01 4.45
N ASN A 33 5.85 5.43 5.62
CA ASN A 33 5.64 3.99 5.77
C ASN A 33 4.22 3.78 6.25
N VAL A 34 3.35 3.30 5.35
CA VAL A 34 1.95 3.02 5.65
C VAL A 34 1.70 1.55 5.39
N SER A 35 1.13 0.86 6.39
CA SER A 35 0.75 -0.54 6.28
C SER A 35 -0.73 -0.72 6.57
N ILE A 36 -1.34 -1.66 5.86
CA ILE A 36 -2.67 -2.20 6.14
C ILE A 36 -2.46 -3.68 6.42
N SER A 37 -2.88 -4.14 7.60
CA SER A 37 -2.77 -5.53 7.99
C SER A 37 -4.14 -6.08 8.35
N PHE A 38 -4.39 -7.32 7.94
CA PHE A 38 -5.65 -8.01 8.17
C PHE A 38 -5.46 -9.03 9.28
N TRP A 39 -6.19 -8.84 10.38
CA TRP A 39 -6.14 -9.69 11.55
C TRP A 39 -7.54 -10.19 11.87
N LYS A 40 -7.64 -11.43 12.36
CA LYS A 40 -8.88 -11.98 12.90
C LYS A 40 -8.56 -12.59 14.26
N ASN A 41 -9.37 -12.24 15.25
CA ASN A 41 -9.17 -12.63 16.65
C ASN A 41 -7.77 -12.30 17.22
N GLY A 42 -7.15 -11.20 16.75
CA GLY A 42 -5.80 -10.80 17.18
C GLY A 42 -4.66 -11.66 16.61
N LYS A 43 -4.93 -12.53 15.64
CA LYS A 43 -3.92 -13.32 14.91
C LYS A 43 -3.96 -12.97 13.42
N PRO A 44 -2.84 -13.15 12.69
CA PRO A 44 -2.84 -13.18 11.23
C PRO A 44 -3.55 -14.48 10.81
N ASP A 45 -4.88 -14.48 10.91
CA ASP A 45 -5.72 -15.70 10.91
C ASP A 45 -6.07 -16.18 9.50
N ILE A 46 -5.38 -15.66 8.47
CA ILE A 46 -5.66 -15.96 7.07
C ILE A 46 -4.40 -16.59 6.48
N ALA A 47 -4.15 -17.84 6.87
CA ALA A 47 -3.03 -18.65 6.38
C ALA A 47 -3.43 -19.46 5.12
N ASP A 48 -4.31 -18.91 4.29
CA ASP A 48 -4.84 -19.56 3.09
C ASP A 48 -4.18 -19.05 1.79
N GLY A 49 -3.08 -18.29 1.91
CA GLY A 49 -2.40 -17.66 0.79
C GLY A 49 -2.99 -16.32 0.34
N SER A 50 -4.08 -15.84 0.95
CA SER A 50 -4.61 -14.50 0.69
C SER A 50 -3.70 -13.39 1.21
N VAL A 51 -3.91 -12.16 0.71
CA VAL A 51 -3.18 -10.97 1.17
C VAL A 51 -3.51 -10.69 2.65
N VAL A 52 -2.48 -10.68 3.49
CA VAL A 52 -2.58 -10.36 4.94
C VAL A 52 -1.96 -9.00 5.28
N LEU A 53 -1.07 -8.51 4.41
CA LEU A 53 -0.38 -7.25 4.61
C LEU A 53 -0.18 -6.56 3.26
N ALA A 54 -0.58 -5.31 3.19
CA ALA A 54 -0.21 -4.40 2.12
C ALA A 54 0.62 -3.26 2.73
N PHE A 55 1.79 -3.01 2.19
CA PHE A 55 2.81 -2.16 2.80
C PHE A 55 3.42 -1.22 1.76
N GLN A 56 3.49 0.06 2.09
CA GLN A 56 4.19 1.05 1.28
C GLN A 56 5.56 1.36 1.89
N VAL A 57 6.62 1.21 1.10
CA VAL A 57 8.00 1.51 1.50
C VAL A 57 8.83 1.92 0.28
N LYS A 58 9.71 2.92 0.43
CA LYS A 58 10.69 3.31 -0.62
C LYS A 58 10.08 3.43 -2.04
N ASN A 59 8.92 4.07 -2.15
CA ASN A 59 8.20 4.24 -3.42
C ASN A 59 7.66 2.95 -4.08
N GLN A 60 7.47 1.89 -3.28
CA GLN A 60 6.90 0.61 -3.70
C GLN A 60 5.69 0.27 -2.84
N ILE A 61 4.72 -0.44 -3.43
CA ILE A 61 3.65 -1.13 -2.72
C ILE A 61 3.95 -2.62 -2.77
N CYS A 62 4.14 -3.22 -1.60
CA CYS A 62 4.36 -4.64 -1.44
C CYS A 62 3.11 -5.30 -0.86
N TYR A 63 2.73 -6.45 -1.40
CA TYR A 63 1.64 -7.27 -0.88
C TYR A 63 2.20 -8.59 -0.40
N PHE A 64 1.79 -9.01 0.78
CA PHE A 64 2.25 -10.25 1.39
C PHE A 64 1.07 -11.15 1.76
N CYS A 65 1.29 -12.45 1.65
CA CYS A 65 0.40 -13.46 2.22
C CYS A 65 1.02 -14.16 3.43
N GLN A 66 0.15 -14.90 4.11
CA GLN A 66 0.52 -15.86 5.12
C GLN A 66 0.20 -17.25 4.58
N GLU A 67 1.20 -18.14 4.60
CA GLU A 67 1.02 -19.56 4.27
C GLU A 67 0.92 -20.37 5.56
N GLU A 68 0.16 -21.47 5.52
CA GLU A 68 0.06 -22.38 6.66
C GLU A 68 1.42 -23.00 6.99
N GLY A 69 1.79 -22.97 8.27
CA GLY A 69 3.06 -23.53 8.75
C GLY A 69 4.30 -22.66 8.50
N ASN A 70 4.20 -21.55 7.76
CA ASN A 70 5.30 -20.61 7.57
C ASN A 70 5.18 -19.45 8.57
N PRO A 71 6.13 -19.20 9.48
CA PRO A 71 6.03 -18.06 10.41
C PRO A 71 6.36 -16.70 9.75
N ILE A 72 6.80 -16.70 8.48
CA ILE A 72 7.24 -15.50 7.76
C ILE A 72 6.23 -15.18 6.65
N HIS A 73 5.86 -13.90 6.55
CA HIS A 73 5.07 -13.39 5.44
C HIS A 73 5.79 -13.60 4.11
N THR A 74 5.11 -14.20 3.13
CA THR A 74 5.63 -14.39 1.76
C THR A 74 5.24 -13.19 0.90
N LEU A 75 6.21 -12.63 0.15
CA LEU A 75 5.94 -11.56 -0.81
C LEU A 75 5.16 -12.12 -2.01
N LEU A 76 3.97 -11.58 -2.26
CA LEU A 76 3.14 -11.94 -3.40
C LEU A 76 3.44 -11.07 -4.63
N ALA A 77 3.55 -9.76 -4.43
CA ALA A 77 3.73 -8.79 -5.48
C ALA A 77 4.37 -7.51 -4.97
N GLU A 78 5.05 -6.81 -5.86
CA GLU A 78 5.62 -5.49 -5.66
C GLU A 78 5.29 -4.61 -6.86
N GLU A 79 4.78 -3.41 -6.60
CA GLU A 79 4.36 -2.47 -7.63
C GLU A 79 4.93 -1.07 -7.34
N PRO A 80 5.42 -0.34 -8.35
CA PRO A 80 5.83 1.04 -8.17
C PRO A 80 4.67 1.91 -7.69
N TYR A 81 4.91 2.73 -6.65
CA TYR A 81 3.89 3.58 -6.03
C TYR A 81 3.16 4.44 -7.05
N GLU A 82 3.90 5.06 -7.97
CA GLU A 82 3.35 5.94 -8.99
C GLU A 82 2.39 5.22 -9.96
N GLU A 83 2.67 3.96 -10.29
CA GLU A 83 1.80 3.18 -11.18
C GLU A 83 0.50 2.79 -10.46
N VAL A 84 0.58 2.38 -9.19
CA VAL A 84 -0.62 2.10 -8.39
C VAL A 84 -1.42 3.38 -8.14
N LEU A 85 -0.76 4.50 -7.92
CA LEU A 85 -1.39 5.82 -7.75
C LEU A 85 -2.21 6.21 -8.98
N LYS A 86 -1.64 6.05 -10.19
CA LYS A 86 -2.39 6.29 -11.44
C LYS A 86 -3.66 5.44 -11.47
N ILE A 87 -3.58 4.13 -11.21
CA ILE A 87 -4.74 3.23 -11.23
C ILE A 87 -5.81 3.69 -10.22
N VAL A 88 -5.40 3.99 -8.99
CA VAL A 88 -6.31 4.30 -7.88
C VAL A 88 -6.99 5.67 -8.02
N MET A 89 -6.33 6.62 -8.69
CA MET A 89 -6.81 7.99 -8.89
C MET A 89 -7.53 8.21 -10.24
N GLY A 90 -7.82 7.14 -10.99
CA GLY A 90 -8.63 7.22 -12.22
C GLY A 90 -7.90 6.89 -13.52
N GLY A 91 -6.73 6.27 -13.46
CA GLY A 91 -6.04 5.69 -14.61
C GLY A 91 -6.82 4.52 -15.20
N PRO A 92 -6.54 4.15 -16.47
CA PRO A 92 -7.26 3.09 -17.15
C PRO A 92 -7.11 1.78 -16.37
N LYS A 93 -8.24 1.16 -16.01
CA LYS A 93 -8.24 -0.19 -15.46
C LYS A 93 -7.75 -1.12 -16.56
N LYS A 94 -6.64 -1.82 -16.32
CA LYS A 94 -6.26 -2.99 -17.15
C LYS A 94 -7.36 -4.04 -16.95
N GLY A 95 -8.31 -4.08 -17.87
CA GLY A 95 -9.49 -4.94 -17.79
C GLY A 95 -10.59 -4.61 -18.80
N ASP A 96 -10.65 -3.37 -19.32
CA ASP A 96 -11.69 -2.96 -20.28
C ASP A 96 -11.30 -3.17 -21.75
N SER A 97 -10.52 -4.21 -22.05
CA SER A 97 -10.21 -4.60 -23.43
C SER A 97 -10.18 -6.12 -23.60
N GLU A 98 -11.34 -6.75 -23.47
CA GLU A 98 -11.73 -7.90 -24.29
C GLU A 98 -13.25 -8.13 -24.18
N GLN A 99 -14.01 -7.23 -24.79
CA GLN A 99 -15.22 -7.63 -25.48
C GLN A 99 -14.99 -7.26 -26.94
N ASP A 100 -14.99 -8.26 -27.81
CA ASP A 100 -15.59 -8.09 -29.12
C ASP A 100 -16.25 -9.40 -29.59
N PRO A 101 -17.37 -9.28 -30.33
CA PRO A 101 -18.31 -10.35 -30.70
C PRO A 101 -17.74 -11.18 -31.87
N ILE A 102 -18.17 -12.40 -32.18
CA ILE A 102 -19.52 -12.94 -32.46
C ILE A 102 -19.52 -14.44 -32.12
#